data_AF-A0AA47B308-F1
#
_entry.id   AF-A0AA47B308-F1
#
_cell.length_a   1.000
_cell.length_b   1.000
_cell.length_c   1.000
_cell.angle_alpha   90.00
_cell.angle_beta   90.00
_cell.angle_gamma   90.00
#
_symmetry.space_group_name_H-M   'P 1'
#
loop_
_entity.id
_entity.type
_entity.pdbx_description
1 polymer ?
#
loop_
_entity_poly.entity_id
_entity_poly.type
_entity_poly.pdbx_seq_one_letter_code
_entity_poly.pdbx_strand_id
1 'polypeptide(L)'
;MKKRYIFCLVFIISFFEIQAADPVKADASDYSVNATASSQNNNTEDKNKAENNNNNNSSVNDDKTGDNNNNQNKQDNETSKNDENKQPPQVKPKIKQGWVKKGKKQYFYKNNKKVKGLVKIKKNHYLFNKHGVLLSGLRKTPHKSTYSYYQPNGKRSEKSISTKKAYYWIKKGVVKGIRNYAQCICQRPELPTGCEMTAATMMINFAGKKVSKLKIANETPRSSDPNKGFIGSPYKAYPEGYWVAPGGLKGVVKKYLGKAKIMTGYGLSAIKNKLLHSHLVVVWVNGMDGFSNHALTLTGYHNQQLYYNDPWTGAKAQISSVAFTSYWSRDGYRALSY
;
A
#
# COMPACT_ATOMS: atom_id res chain seq x y z
N MET A 1 -56.96 31.30 19.71
CA MET A 1 -55.70 30.87 19.04
C MET A 1 -55.00 29.84 19.92
N LYS A 2 -54.46 28.73 19.39
CA LYS A 2 -53.72 27.73 20.20
C LYS A 2 -52.21 27.81 19.89
N LYS A 3 -51.38 28.21 20.87
CA LYS A 3 -49.91 28.17 20.74
C LYS A 3 -49.43 26.71 20.79
N ARG A 4 -48.59 26.31 19.83
CA ARG A 4 -47.85 25.03 19.84
C ARG A 4 -46.41 25.32 20.27
N TYR A 5 -45.93 24.65 21.32
CA TYR A 5 -44.50 24.67 21.67
C TYR A 5 -43.78 23.57 20.89
N ILE A 6 -42.64 23.91 20.28
CA ILE A 6 -41.76 22.97 19.58
C ILE A 6 -40.56 22.70 20.49
N PHE A 7 -40.43 21.46 20.95
CA PHE A 7 -39.26 21.03 21.74
C PHE A 7 -38.09 20.76 20.77
N CYS A 8 -37.02 21.56 20.86
CA CYS A 8 -35.85 21.41 20.01
C CYS A 8 -34.78 20.57 20.71
N LEU A 9 -34.52 19.36 20.20
CA LEU A 9 -33.69 18.36 20.88
C LEU A 9 -32.25 18.37 20.31
N VAL A 10 -31.36 19.11 20.98
CA VAL A 10 -29.99 19.36 20.53
C VAL A 10 -29.09 18.14 20.78
N PHE A 11 -28.74 17.42 19.71
CA PHE A 11 -27.74 16.35 19.76
C PHE A 11 -26.31 16.92 19.74
N ILE A 12 -25.62 16.87 20.88
CA ILE A 12 -24.20 17.23 20.99
C ILE A 12 -23.34 16.11 20.37
N ILE A 13 -22.94 16.27 19.11
CA ILE A 13 -22.03 15.35 18.42
C ILE A 13 -20.58 15.70 18.78
N SER A 14 -19.95 14.92 19.67
CA SER A 14 -18.55 15.10 20.06
C SER A 14 -17.60 14.73 18.90
N PHE A 15 -16.95 15.73 18.30
CA PHE A 15 -15.95 15.52 17.26
C PHE A 15 -14.64 14.95 17.82
N PHE A 16 -14.44 13.64 17.70
CA PHE A 16 -13.11 13.03 17.84
C PHE A 16 -12.35 13.11 16.52
N GLU A 17 -11.38 14.02 16.43
CA GLU A 17 -10.42 14.06 15.32
C GLU A 17 -9.54 12.81 15.31
N ILE A 18 -9.77 11.93 14.32
CA ILE A 18 -8.86 10.82 14.03
C ILE A 18 -7.82 11.33 13.04
N GLN A 19 -6.75 11.92 13.58
CA GLN A 19 -5.60 12.32 12.77
C GLN A 19 -5.04 11.11 12.02
N ALA A 20 -4.86 11.25 10.71
CA ALA A 20 -4.40 10.17 9.85
C ALA A 20 -3.03 9.64 10.30
N ALA A 21 -2.86 8.33 10.35
CA ALA A 21 -1.56 7.73 10.61
C ALA A 21 -0.65 7.92 9.39
N ASP A 22 0.60 8.31 9.64
CA ASP A 22 1.56 8.64 8.60
C ASP A 22 1.77 7.48 7.60
N PRO A 23 1.97 7.77 6.30
CA PRO A 23 2.27 6.75 5.32
C PRO A 23 3.66 6.17 5.59
N VAL A 24 3.69 5.04 6.31
CA VAL A 24 4.88 4.20 6.48
C VAL A 24 5.47 3.95 5.09
N LYS A 25 6.71 4.40 4.86
CA LYS A 25 7.43 4.17 3.61
C LYS A 25 7.37 2.67 3.29
N ALA A 26 6.90 2.33 2.09
CA ALA A 26 7.04 0.98 1.59
C ALA A 26 8.52 0.75 1.30
N ASP A 27 9.10 -0.33 1.85
CA ASP A 27 10.43 -0.77 1.49
C ASP A 27 10.45 -1.04 -0.03
N ALA A 28 11.37 -0.40 -0.74
CA ALA A 28 11.63 -0.69 -2.14
C ALA A 28 12.46 -1.98 -2.19
N SER A 29 11.81 -3.10 -2.51
CA SER A 29 12.46 -4.32 -2.97
C SER A 29 12.19 -4.44 -4.46
N ASP A 30 13.24 -4.48 -5.28
CA ASP A 30 13.11 -4.48 -6.73
C ASP A 30 12.27 -5.65 -7.25
N TYR A 31 11.44 -5.32 -8.25
CA TYR A 31 10.80 -6.29 -9.11
C TYR A 31 11.48 -6.21 -10.47
N SER A 32 12.61 -6.90 -10.59
CA SER A 32 13.24 -7.22 -11.87
C SER A 32 12.25 -8.05 -12.71
N VAL A 33 11.64 -7.42 -13.72
CA VAL A 33 10.82 -8.12 -14.72
C VAL A 33 11.75 -8.54 -15.84
N ASN A 34 12.13 -9.81 -15.87
CA ASN A 34 12.80 -10.38 -17.04
C ASN A 34 11.84 -10.30 -18.23
N ALA A 35 12.14 -9.43 -19.19
CA ALA A 35 11.48 -9.40 -20.48
C ALA A 35 12.16 -10.45 -21.38
N THR A 36 11.55 -11.61 -21.54
CA THR A 36 12.03 -12.65 -22.46
C THR A 36 11.76 -12.21 -23.90
N ALA A 37 12.69 -11.47 -24.49
CA ALA A 37 12.75 -11.30 -25.94
C ALA A 37 13.35 -12.57 -26.56
N SER A 38 12.64 -13.18 -27.51
CA SER A 38 13.16 -14.31 -28.29
C SER A 38 13.98 -13.79 -29.47
N SER A 39 15.29 -14.04 -29.44
CA SER A 39 16.18 -13.96 -30.60
C SER A 39 17.06 -15.21 -30.65
N GLN A 40 17.49 -15.62 -31.84
CA GLN A 40 17.99 -16.96 -32.11
C GLN A 40 19.45 -17.17 -31.69
N ASN A 41 19.83 -18.44 -31.50
CA ASN A 41 21.21 -18.87 -31.34
C ASN A 41 22.05 -18.55 -32.59
N ASN A 42 23.36 -18.36 -32.39
CA ASN A 42 24.40 -19.01 -33.18
C ASN A 42 25.64 -19.21 -32.31
N ASN A 43 26.40 -20.28 -32.56
CA ASN A 43 27.53 -20.70 -31.73
C ASN A 43 28.83 -20.03 -32.17
N THR A 44 29.76 -19.78 -31.24
CA THR A 44 31.16 -20.23 -31.38
C THR A 44 31.85 -20.36 -30.01
N GLU A 45 33.08 -20.85 -30.05
CA GLU A 45 33.98 -21.30 -28.98
C GLU A 45 34.59 -20.09 -28.17
N ASP A 46 35.43 -20.23 -27.12
CA ASP A 46 36.29 -21.36 -26.76
C ASP A 46 36.73 -21.49 -25.27
N LYS A 47 37.13 -22.72 -24.92
CA LYS A 47 38.08 -23.26 -23.91
C LYS A 47 38.57 -22.49 -22.65
N ASN A 48 38.96 -23.34 -21.67
CA ASN A 48 40.03 -23.23 -20.66
C ASN A 48 39.82 -22.37 -19.38
N LYS A 49 40.47 -22.68 -18.24
CA LYS A 49 40.95 -23.96 -17.65
C LYS A 49 41.40 -23.65 -16.20
N ALA A 50 41.37 -24.65 -15.31
CA ALA A 50 42.28 -24.82 -14.16
C ALA A 50 42.20 -23.80 -12.97
N GLU A 51 42.59 -24.15 -11.73
CA GLU A 51 42.67 -25.44 -11.00
C GLU A 51 42.94 -25.18 -9.49
N ASN A 52 42.79 -26.20 -8.63
CA ASN A 52 43.65 -26.56 -7.46
C ASN A 52 44.22 -25.43 -6.52
N ASN A 53 44.26 -25.52 -5.17
CA ASN A 53 44.20 -26.66 -4.26
C ASN A 53 44.38 -26.23 -2.77
N ASN A 54 43.67 -26.91 -1.88
CA ASN A 54 44.17 -27.66 -0.71
C ASN A 54 45.10 -27.06 0.39
N ASN A 55 44.54 -27.07 1.62
CA ASN A 55 44.96 -27.93 2.77
C ASN A 55 45.95 -27.46 3.87
N ASN A 56 45.46 -27.70 5.11
CA ASN A 56 46.10 -28.39 6.24
C ASN A 56 47.17 -27.73 7.14
N ASN A 57 46.70 -27.31 8.33
CA ASN A 57 46.84 -28.06 9.61
C ASN A 57 48.25 -28.44 10.16
N SER A 58 48.59 -27.94 11.36
CA SER A 58 49.15 -28.76 12.48
C SER A 58 49.15 -28.00 13.83
N SER A 59 49.41 -28.72 14.93
CA SER A 59 49.65 -28.24 16.32
C SER A 59 51.16 -28.03 16.61
N VAL A 60 51.61 -27.57 17.79
CA VAL A 60 51.87 -28.34 19.05
C VAL A 60 52.11 -27.36 20.25
N ASN A 61 52.25 -27.88 21.48
CA ASN A 61 52.34 -27.17 22.78
C ASN A 61 53.77 -26.62 23.12
N ASP A 62 53.92 -25.94 24.27
CA ASP A 62 54.69 -26.48 25.44
C ASP A 62 54.69 -25.60 26.72
N ASP A 63 54.23 -26.21 27.83
CA ASP A 63 54.82 -26.41 29.18
C ASP A 63 55.43 -25.28 30.09
N LYS A 64 55.54 -25.60 31.40
CA LYS A 64 56.38 -25.05 32.52
C LYS A 64 55.90 -23.87 33.38
N THR A 65 56.22 -23.77 34.69
CA THR A 65 56.23 -24.73 35.85
C THR A 65 56.43 -23.97 37.18
N GLY A 66 56.07 -24.60 38.32
CA GLY A 66 56.51 -24.26 39.70
C GLY A 66 55.41 -23.68 40.63
N ASP A 67 55.20 -24.07 41.90
CA ASP A 67 56.06 -24.43 43.07
C ASP A 67 56.26 -23.24 44.05
N ASN A 68 56.17 -23.37 45.40
CA ASN A 68 55.73 -24.49 46.27
C ASN A 68 55.48 -24.02 47.74
N ASN A 69 54.62 -24.72 48.52
CA ASN A 69 54.55 -24.77 50.02
C ASN A 69 54.32 -23.45 50.83
N ASN A 70 53.94 -23.36 52.13
CA ASN A 70 53.15 -24.13 53.14
C ASN A 70 52.81 -23.12 54.32
N ASN A 71 52.26 -23.39 55.53
CA ASN A 71 52.00 -24.62 56.32
C ASN A 71 50.92 -24.46 57.44
N GLN A 72 50.30 -25.59 57.84
CA GLN A 72 49.80 -26.05 59.17
C GLN A 72 49.05 -25.19 60.26
N ASN A 73 48.03 -25.88 60.83
CA ASN A 73 47.60 -25.94 62.26
C ASN A 73 46.92 -24.72 62.94
N LYS A 74 46.00 -24.87 63.94
CA LYS A 74 45.20 -26.02 64.47
C LYS A 74 44.08 -25.48 65.43
N GLN A 75 42.95 -26.20 65.56
CA GLN A 75 41.89 -26.28 66.63
C GLN A 75 41.85 -25.24 67.81
N ASP A 76 40.71 -24.83 68.41
CA ASP A 76 39.54 -25.61 68.91
C ASP A 76 38.23 -24.75 69.10
N ASN A 77 37.09 -25.43 69.34
CA ASN A 77 35.84 -25.10 70.10
C ASN A 77 35.54 -23.64 70.60
N GLU A 78 34.28 -23.14 70.70
CA GLU A 78 32.99 -23.80 71.03
C GLU A 78 31.70 -22.93 70.76
N THR A 79 30.53 -23.59 70.71
CA THR A 79 29.17 -23.18 71.17
C THR A 79 28.35 -21.96 70.60
N SER A 80 27.27 -22.32 69.87
CA SER A 80 25.90 -21.72 69.80
C SER A 80 25.61 -20.26 69.36
N LYS A 81 24.89 -20.14 68.22
CA LYS A 81 23.40 -20.02 68.19
C LYS A 81 22.81 -20.17 66.77
N ASN A 82 21.54 -20.56 66.70
CA ASN A 82 20.77 -20.63 65.45
C ASN A 82 20.17 -19.27 65.10
N ASP A 83 20.19 -18.92 63.81
CA ASP A 83 19.26 -17.93 63.24
C ASP A 83 18.80 -18.41 61.85
N GLU A 84 17.48 -18.47 61.63
CA GLU A 84 16.92 -18.84 60.33
C GLU A 84 17.10 -17.69 59.33
N ASN A 85 18.22 -17.66 58.59
CA ASN A 85 18.38 -16.71 57.47
C ASN A 85 17.52 -17.14 56.27
N LYS A 86 16.21 -16.94 56.42
CA LYS A 86 15.13 -17.34 55.53
C LYS A 86 15.15 -16.50 54.27
N GLN A 87 15.93 -16.94 53.28
CA GLN A 87 16.19 -16.25 52.02
C GLN A 87 14.91 -15.58 51.46
N PRO A 88 14.92 -14.25 51.23
CA PRO A 88 13.70 -13.52 50.89
C PRO A 88 13.10 -14.07 49.59
N PRO A 89 11.76 -14.27 49.52
CA PRO A 89 11.14 -15.03 48.45
C PRO A 89 11.37 -14.34 47.10
N GLN A 90 12.14 -14.99 46.22
CA GLN A 90 12.47 -14.47 44.89
C GLN A 90 11.18 -14.14 44.12
N VAL A 91 10.94 -12.83 43.92
CA VAL A 91 9.74 -12.33 43.24
C VAL A 91 9.80 -12.70 41.77
N LYS A 92 9.23 -13.87 41.43
CA LYS A 92 9.24 -14.44 40.07
C LYS A 92 8.83 -13.36 39.05
N PRO A 93 9.71 -13.00 38.09
CA PRO A 93 9.56 -11.75 37.33
C PRO A 93 8.26 -11.73 36.52
N LYS A 94 7.37 -10.80 36.89
CA LYS A 94 5.95 -10.74 36.49
C LYS A 94 5.75 -10.92 34.99
N ILE A 95 5.38 -12.13 34.57
CA ILE A 95 5.43 -12.57 33.17
C ILE A 95 4.43 -11.77 32.33
N LYS A 96 4.95 -11.01 31.37
CA LYS A 96 4.16 -10.27 30.38
C LYS A 96 3.55 -11.26 29.39
N GLN A 97 2.23 -11.38 29.47
CA GLN A 97 1.39 -12.27 28.69
C GLN A 97 0.17 -11.48 28.18
N GLY A 98 -0.24 -11.70 26.93
CA GLY A 98 -1.44 -11.07 26.38
C GLY A 98 -1.21 -9.69 25.73
N TRP A 99 -2.29 -8.91 25.62
CA TRP A 99 -2.29 -7.62 24.92
C TRP A 99 -1.68 -6.50 25.76
N VAL A 100 -0.83 -5.67 25.14
CA VAL A 100 -0.23 -4.49 25.75
C VAL A 100 -0.32 -3.32 24.79
N LYS A 101 -0.81 -2.17 25.25
CA LYS A 101 -0.83 -0.89 24.51
C LYS A 101 0.29 0.02 25.04
N LYS A 102 0.99 0.73 24.14
CA LYS A 102 1.93 1.82 24.48
C LYS A 102 1.70 2.97 23.51
N GLY A 103 1.03 4.03 23.97
CA GLY A 103 0.56 5.13 23.12
C GLY A 103 -0.33 4.62 21.98
N LYS A 104 -0.05 5.06 20.75
CA LYS A 104 -0.74 4.60 19.51
C LYS A 104 -0.34 3.17 19.07
N LYS A 105 0.64 2.51 19.69
CA LYS A 105 1.16 1.18 19.29
C LYS A 105 0.59 0.07 20.18
N GLN A 106 0.14 -1.04 19.58
CA GLN A 106 -0.36 -2.22 20.29
C GLN A 106 0.53 -3.45 20.01
N TYR A 107 0.66 -4.32 21.00
CA TYR A 107 1.55 -5.49 21.02
C TYR A 107 0.80 -6.67 21.64
N PHE A 108 1.23 -7.90 21.32
CA PHE A 108 0.85 -9.10 22.06
C PHE A 108 2.13 -9.81 22.54
N TYR A 109 2.15 -10.22 23.80
CA TYR A 109 3.27 -10.91 24.43
C TYR A 109 2.91 -12.38 24.70
N LYS A 110 3.88 -13.27 24.45
CA LYS A 110 3.88 -14.66 24.93
C LYS A 110 5.19 -14.89 25.68
N ASN A 111 5.11 -15.25 26.96
CA ASN A 111 6.26 -15.56 27.82
C ASN A 111 7.34 -14.46 27.78
N ASN A 112 6.97 -13.21 28.14
CA ASN A 112 7.82 -12.01 28.07
C ASN A 112 8.30 -11.56 26.66
N LYS A 113 8.17 -12.38 25.62
CA LYS A 113 8.57 -12.05 24.24
C LYS A 113 7.39 -11.49 23.44
N LYS A 114 7.62 -10.43 22.65
CA LYS A 114 6.63 -9.90 21.68
C LYS A 114 6.45 -10.91 20.54
N VAL A 115 5.22 -11.20 20.16
CA VAL A 115 4.96 -11.99 18.93
C VAL A 115 5.23 -11.15 17.67
N LYS A 116 5.54 -11.81 16.56
CA LYS A 116 5.86 -11.22 15.25
C LYS A 116 5.16 -12.02 14.15
N GLY A 117 5.00 -11.45 12.95
CA GLY A 117 4.43 -12.14 11.80
C GLY A 117 2.91 -12.38 11.91
N LEU A 118 2.41 -13.37 11.18
CA LEU A 118 1.00 -13.75 11.17
C LEU A 118 0.70 -14.73 12.31
N VAL A 119 -0.19 -14.36 13.23
CA VAL A 119 -0.48 -15.14 14.45
C VAL A 119 -1.98 -15.31 14.63
N LYS A 120 -2.43 -16.53 14.95
CA LYS A 120 -3.80 -16.84 15.38
C LYS A 120 -3.90 -16.69 16.90
N ILE A 121 -4.79 -15.82 17.39
CA ILE A 121 -5.02 -15.58 18.82
C ILE A 121 -6.51 -15.79 19.12
N LYS A 122 -6.83 -16.80 19.93
CA LYS A 122 -8.17 -17.40 20.02
C LYS A 122 -8.70 -17.71 18.60
N LYS A 123 -9.90 -17.21 18.24
CA LYS A 123 -10.53 -17.45 16.92
C LYS A 123 -10.14 -16.47 15.79
N ASN A 124 -9.21 -15.54 16.00
CA ASN A 124 -8.92 -14.47 15.03
C ASN A 124 -7.45 -14.48 14.59
N HIS A 125 -7.19 -14.07 13.35
CA HIS A 125 -5.84 -13.84 12.82
C HIS A 125 -5.42 -12.37 12.99
N TYR A 126 -4.16 -12.14 13.32
CA TYR A 126 -3.53 -10.83 13.52
C TYR A 126 -2.16 -10.81 12.82
N LEU A 127 -1.70 -9.64 12.38
CA LEU A 127 -0.39 -9.47 11.75
C LEU A 127 0.45 -8.48 12.58
N PHE A 128 1.70 -8.83 12.86
CA PHE A 128 2.65 -8.02 13.64
C PHE A 128 3.95 -7.80 12.84
N ASN A 129 4.53 -6.59 12.92
CA ASN A 129 5.78 -6.28 12.21
C ASN A 129 7.03 -6.86 12.90
N LYS A 130 8.23 -6.63 12.33
CA LYS A 130 9.52 -7.13 12.85
C LYS A 130 9.86 -6.69 14.29
N HIS A 131 9.21 -5.64 14.79
CA HIS A 131 9.33 -5.10 16.16
C HIS A 131 8.16 -5.49 17.09
N GLY A 132 7.23 -6.33 16.61
CA GLY A 132 6.06 -6.83 17.33
C GLY A 132 4.88 -5.86 17.41
N VAL A 133 4.86 -4.79 16.61
CA VAL A 133 3.72 -3.85 16.56
C VAL A 133 2.60 -4.44 15.70
N LEU A 134 1.39 -4.45 16.24
CA LEU A 134 0.16 -4.87 15.56
C LEU A 134 -0.12 -4.00 14.33
N LEU A 135 -0.49 -4.64 13.21
CA LEU A 135 -0.82 -3.99 11.95
C LEU A 135 -2.32 -4.03 11.66
N SER A 136 -2.81 -2.92 11.10
CA SER A 136 -4.15 -2.74 10.55
C SER A 136 -4.07 -2.29 9.08
N GLY A 137 -5.22 -2.21 8.40
CA GLY A 137 -5.35 -1.85 6.98
C GLY A 137 -5.08 -3.02 6.02
N LEU A 138 -4.94 -2.70 4.73
CA LEU A 138 -4.52 -3.66 3.71
C LEU A 138 -3.07 -4.10 3.93
N ARG A 139 -2.80 -5.40 3.92
CA ARG A 139 -1.46 -5.99 4.04
C ARG A 139 -1.28 -7.17 3.09
N LYS A 140 -0.10 -7.28 2.46
CA LYS A 140 0.35 -8.50 1.77
C LYS A 140 0.42 -9.63 2.80
N THR A 141 -0.08 -10.80 2.44
CA THR A 141 -0.02 -11.99 3.30
C THR A 141 1.43 -12.51 3.31
N PRO A 142 2.04 -12.78 4.48
CA PRO A 142 3.40 -13.31 4.52
C PRO A 142 3.59 -14.53 3.62
N HIS A 143 4.68 -14.53 2.86
CA HIS A 143 5.06 -15.59 1.91
C HIS A 143 4.02 -15.89 0.80
N LYS A 144 3.09 -14.96 0.50
CA LYS A 144 2.08 -15.12 -0.58
C LYS A 144 1.91 -13.85 -1.40
N SER A 145 1.40 -14.00 -2.62
CA SER A 145 1.02 -12.89 -3.52
C SER A 145 -0.31 -12.22 -3.14
N THR A 146 -1.09 -12.84 -2.25
CA THR A 146 -2.44 -12.40 -1.87
C THR A 146 -2.44 -11.37 -0.73
N TYR A 147 -3.49 -10.55 -0.67
CA TYR A 147 -3.66 -9.52 0.36
C TYR A 147 -4.81 -9.86 1.31
N SER A 148 -4.68 -9.41 2.55
CA SER A 148 -5.73 -9.45 3.59
C SER A 148 -5.98 -8.05 4.12
N TYR A 149 -7.22 -7.76 4.52
CA TYR A 149 -7.55 -6.54 5.24
C TYR A 149 -7.62 -6.81 6.74
N TYR A 150 -6.91 -6.01 7.54
CA TYR A 150 -6.93 -6.05 9.00
C TYR A 150 -7.69 -4.83 9.53
N GLN A 151 -8.68 -5.07 10.38
CA GLN A 151 -9.55 -4.04 10.95
C GLN A 151 -8.76 -3.09 11.88
N PRO A 152 -9.32 -1.93 12.29
CA PRO A 152 -8.66 -1.03 13.25
C PRO A 152 -8.27 -1.69 14.58
N ASN A 153 -9.00 -2.72 15.00
CA ASN A 153 -8.70 -3.57 16.16
C ASN A 153 -7.68 -4.71 15.87
N GLY A 154 -7.02 -4.67 14.71
CA GLY A 154 -6.01 -5.63 14.25
C GLY A 154 -6.53 -7.00 13.80
N LYS A 155 -7.84 -7.30 13.94
CA LYS A 155 -8.40 -8.59 13.49
C LYS A 155 -8.45 -8.63 11.96
N ARG A 156 -7.95 -9.70 11.34
CA ARG A 156 -8.18 -9.99 9.92
C ARG A 156 -9.68 -10.05 9.64
N SER A 157 -10.16 -9.36 8.61
CA SER A 157 -11.54 -9.50 8.14
C SER A 157 -11.65 -10.78 7.32
N GLU A 158 -12.55 -11.68 7.72
CA GLU A 158 -12.81 -12.93 6.98
C GLU A 158 -13.92 -12.77 5.91
N LYS A 159 -14.78 -11.76 6.08
CA LYS A 159 -15.85 -11.31 5.17
C LYS A 159 -15.52 -9.93 4.58
N SER A 160 -16.20 -9.56 3.49
CA SER A 160 -16.13 -8.23 2.86
C SER A 160 -16.41 -7.09 3.84
N ILE A 161 -15.83 -5.91 3.59
CA ILE A 161 -15.85 -4.79 4.56
C ILE A 161 -15.88 -3.43 3.85
N SER A 162 -16.71 -2.52 4.36
CA SER A 162 -16.70 -1.10 4.00
C SER A 162 -15.80 -0.29 4.92
N THR A 163 -15.16 0.75 4.39
CA THR A 163 -14.29 1.68 5.12
C THR A 163 -14.60 3.11 4.67
N LYS A 164 -14.11 4.15 5.38
CA LYS A 164 -14.30 5.54 4.95
C LYS A 164 -13.76 5.84 3.53
N LYS A 165 -12.80 5.06 3.01
CA LYS A 165 -12.12 5.33 1.72
C LYS A 165 -12.47 4.32 0.60
N ALA A 166 -12.84 3.09 0.94
CA ALA A 166 -13.13 2.03 -0.04
C ALA A 166 -13.98 0.88 0.52
N TYR A 167 -14.65 0.17 -0.37
CA TYR A 167 -15.17 -1.18 -0.12
C TYR A 167 -14.16 -2.24 -0.55
N TYR A 168 -13.99 -3.30 0.26
CA TYR A 168 -13.16 -4.46 -0.06
C TYR A 168 -14.03 -5.73 -0.14
N TRP A 169 -14.00 -6.43 -1.27
CA TRP A 169 -14.57 -7.77 -1.39
C TRP A 169 -13.57 -8.80 -0.83
N ILE A 170 -14.00 -9.64 0.10
CA ILE A 170 -13.13 -10.59 0.82
C ILE A 170 -13.81 -11.97 0.92
N LYS A 171 -13.08 -13.02 0.55
CA LYS A 171 -13.51 -14.43 0.65
C LYS A 171 -12.46 -15.23 1.43
N LYS A 172 -12.84 -15.84 2.56
CA LYS A 172 -11.96 -16.61 3.47
C LYS A 172 -10.68 -15.84 3.87
N GLY A 173 -10.83 -14.56 4.19
CA GLY A 173 -9.73 -13.69 4.63
C GLY A 173 -8.83 -13.12 3.53
N VAL A 174 -9.06 -13.48 2.26
CA VAL A 174 -8.31 -12.96 1.11
C VAL A 174 -9.13 -11.91 0.36
N VAL A 175 -8.53 -10.74 0.11
CA VAL A 175 -9.12 -9.68 -0.71
C VAL A 175 -9.20 -10.13 -2.17
N LYS A 176 -10.37 -9.96 -2.79
CA LYS A 176 -10.68 -10.34 -4.18
C LYS A 176 -11.00 -9.14 -5.08
N GLY A 177 -11.20 -7.97 -4.51
CA GLY A 177 -11.47 -6.73 -5.23
C GLY A 177 -11.57 -5.53 -4.30
N ILE A 178 -11.58 -4.35 -4.88
CA ILE A 178 -11.75 -3.06 -4.21
C ILE A 178 -12.66 -2.15 -5.03
N ARG A 179 -13.44 -1.29 -4.37
CA ARG A 179 -14.09 -0.12 -4.97
C ARG A 179 -13.75 1.10 -4.14
N ASN A 180 -12.85 1.93 -4.64
CA ASN A 180 -12.46 3.18 -4.01
C ASN A 180 -13.61 4.20 -4.10
N TYR A 181 -13.90 4.89 -3.00
CA TYR A 181 -15.00 5.85 -2.90
C TYR A 181 -14.59 7.24 -3.41
N ALA A 182 -14.12 7.30 -4.66
CA ALA A 182 -13.88 8.56 -5.35
C ALA A 182 -15.21 9.29 -5.63
N GLN A 183 -15.22 10.61 -5.48
CA GLN A 183 -16.28 11.46 -6.04
C GLN A 183 -16.17 11.45 -7.56
N CYS A 184 -17.31 11.44 -8.26
CA CYS A 184 -17.31 11.70 -9.69
C CYS A 184 -17.35 13.21 -9.93
N ILE A 185 -16.78 13.66 -11.03
CA ILE A 185 -16.73 15.07 -11.45
C ILE A 185 -17.01 15.07 -12.95
N CYS A 186 -18.07 15.75 -13.39
CA CYS A 186 -18.33 15.97 -14.81
C CYS A 186 -17.40 17.05 -15.36
N GLN A 187 -16.90 16.91 -16.59
CA GLN A 187 -16.08 17.91 -17.27
C GLN A 187 -16.91 19.11 -17.75
N ARG A 188 -18.16 18.87 -18.15
CA ARG A 188 -19.10 19.88 -18.66
C ARG A 188 -19.75 20.69 -17.52
N PRO A 189 -20.29 21.89 -17.81
CA PRO A 189 -20.16 22.64 -19.06
C PRO A 189 -18.74 23.22 -19.31
N GLU A 190 -17.96 23.47 -18.27
CA GLU A 190 -16.80 24.39 -18.35
C GLU A 190 -15.60 23.87 -19.16
N LEU A 191 -15.45 22.55 -19.31
CA LEU A 191 -14.38 21.94 -20.12
C LEU A 191 -14.99 20.96 -21.14
N PRO A 192 -15.43 21.42 -22.33
CA PRO A 192 -16.04 20.56 -23.33
C PRO A 192 -15.11 19.42 -23.77
N THR A 193 -13.81 19.69 -23.91
CA THR A 193 -12.74 18.70 -24.22
C THR A 193 -11.84 18.48 -22.98
N GLY A 194 -12.47 18.21 -21.84
CA GLY A 194 -11.84 18.25 -20.52
C GLY A 194 -11.59 16.91 -19.82
N CYS A 195 -11.66 15.78 -20.51
CA CYS A 195 -11.79 14.46 -19.87
C CYS A 195 -10.56 14.10 -19.01
N GLU A 196 -9.35 14.31 -19.53
CA GLU A 196 -8.09 13.94 -18.87
C GLU A 196 -7.79 14.83 -17.66
N MET A 197 -8.02 16.14 -17.79
CA MET A 197 -7.90 17.12 -16.70
C MET A 197 -8.88 16.77 -15.56
N THR A 198 -10.11 16.39 -15.91
CA THR A 198 -11.16 16.06 -14.94
C THR A 198 -10.90 14.70 -14.29
N ALA A 199 -10.40 13.71 -15.05
CA ALA A 199 -9.96 12.43 -14.52
C ALA A 199 -8.73 12.58 -13.58
N ALA A 200 -7.73 13.36 -13.98
CA ALA A 200 -6.60 13.69 -13.13
C ALA A 200 -7.04 14.41 -11.85
N THR A 201 -8.04 15.30 -11.92
CA THR A 201 -8.65 15.95 -10.76
C THR A 201 -9.28 14.94 -9.80
N MET A 202 -10.04 13.96 -10.30
CA MET A 202 -10.60 12.88 -9.47
C MET A 202 -9.51 12.03 -8.79
N MET A 203 -8.43 11.70 -9.51
CA MET A 203 -7.27 11.00 -8.97
C MET A 203 -6.54 11.80 -7.87
N ILE A 204 -6.27 13.09 -8.13
CA ILE A 204 -5.55 13.98 -7.20
C ILE A 204 -6.38 14.25 -5.93
N ASN A 205 -7.70 14.48 -6.07
CA ASN A 205 -8.56 14.70 -4.92
C ASN A 205 -8.70 13.43 -4.06
N PHE A 206 -8.83 12.24 -4.67
CA PHE A 206 -8.84 10.98 -3.91
C PHE A 206 -7.49 10.63 -3.25
N ALA A 207 -6.39 11.21 -3.72
CA ALA A 207 -5.09 11.14 -3.04
C ALA A 207 -5.03 11.98 -1.76
N GLY A 208 -6.03 12.83 -1.48
CA GLY A 208 -6.10 13.69 -0.29
C GLY A 208 -5.66 15.14 -0.52
N LYS A 209 -5.60 15.58 -1.78
CA LYS A 209 -5.45 17.01 -2.13
C LYS A 209 -6.82 17.64 -2.41
N LYS A 210 -6.86 18.96 -2.61
CA LYS A 210 -8.04 19.72 -3.01
C LYS A 210 -7.69 20.59 -4.21
N VAL A 211 -8.18 20.25 -5.38
CA VAL A 211 -7.99 20.99 -6.64
C VAL A 211 -9.25 20.89 -7.51
N SER A 212 -9.51 21.92 -8.33
CA SER A 212 -10.62 21.94 -9.29
C SER A 212 -10.18 21.51 -10.68
N LYS A 213 -11.12 21.01 -11.50
CA LYS A 213 -10.87 20.66 -12.91
C LYS A 213 -10.31 21.84 -13.71
N LEU A 214 -10.78 23.06 -13.40
CA LEU A 214 -10.31 24.29 -14.02
C LEU A 214 -8.86 24.63 -13.65
N LYS A 215 -8.45 24.39 -12.39
CA LYS A 215 -7.06 24.60 -11.98
C LYS A 215 -6.12 23.58 -12.60
N ILE A 216 -6.54 22.32 -12.76
CA ILE A 216 -5.77 21.35 -13.54
C ILE A 216 -5.69 21.76 -15.02
N ALA A 217 -6.81 22.17 -15.64
CA ALA A 217 -6.84 22.60 -17.04
C ALA A 217 -6.02 23.86 -17.35
N ASN A 218 -5.89 24.79 -16.40
CA ASN A 218 -4.99 25.94 -16.48
C ASN A 218 -3.51 25.59 -16.24
N GLU A 219 -3.22 24.55 -15.45
CA GLU A 219 -1.84 24.14 -15.14
C GLU A 219 -1.28 23.06 -16.08
N THR A 220 -2.12 22.41 -16.89
CA THR A 220 -1.69 21.58 -18.03
C THR A 220 -1.08 22.49 -19.11
N PRO A 221 0.17 22.26 -19.56
CA PRO A 221 0.77 23.03 -20.65
C PRO A 221 -0.05 22.98 -21.95
N ARG A 222 0.19 23.90 -22.87
CA ARG A 222 -0.33 23.84 -24.26
C ARG A 222 0.81 23.45 -25.20
N SER A 223 0.49 22.65 -26.21
CA SER A 223 1.47 22.09 -27.15
C SER A 223 0.78 21.48 -28.37
N SER A 224 1.44 21.47 -29.53
CA SER A 224 1.03 20.65 -30.68
C SER A 224 1.38 19.16 -30.51
N ASP A 225 2.42 18.85 -29.72
CA ASP A 225 2.75 17.49 -29.28
C ASP A 225 1.96 17.13 -28.01
N PRO A 226 1.06 16.13 -28.04
CA PRO A 226 0.21 15.76 -26.91
C PRO A 226 1.00 15.19 -25.72
N ASN A 227 2.25 14.76 -25.92
CA ASN A 227 3.12 14.27 -24.84
C ASN A 227 3.79 15.41 -24.05
N LYS A 228 3.72 16.65 -24.55
CA LYS A 228 4.28 17.85 -23.89
C LYS A 228 3.19 18.75 -23.30
N GLY A 229 1.97 18.74 -23.85
CA GLY A 229 0.84 19.55 -23.38
C GLY A 229 -0.47 19.18 -24.07
N PHE A 230 -1.55 19.91 -23.77
CA PHE A 230 -2.85 19.77 -24.42
C PHE A 230 -2.88 20.49 -25.77
N ILE A 231 -3.45 19.83 -26.78
CA ILE A 231 -3.63 20.38 -28.14
C ILE A 231 -4.88 21.26 -28.18
N GLY A 232 -4.72 22.53 -28.51
CA GLY A 232 -5.82 23.51 -28.53
C GLY A 232 -6.19 23.99 -27.12
N SER A 233 -7.49 24.18 -26.85
CA SER A 233 -8.01 24.66 -25.56
C SER A 233 -9.08 23.72 -24.99
N PRO A 234 -8.94 23.19 -23.75
CA PRO A 234 -9.92 22.28 -23.15
C PRO A 234 -11.25 22.97 -22.80
N TYR A 235 -11.29 24.31 -22.92
CA TYR A 235 -12.46 25.18 -22.77
C TYR A 235 -13.26 25.34 -24.08
N LYS A 236 -12.83 24.69 -25.17
CA LYS A 236 -13.51 24.68 -26.47
C LYS A 236 -13.95 23.26 -26.84
N ALA A 237 -14.87 23.18 -27.79
CA ALA A 237 -15.24 21.94 -28.45
C ALA A 237 -14.10 21.46 -29.38
N TYR A 238 -14.26 20.29 -29.98
CA TYR A 238 -13.47 19.89 -31.14
C TYR A 238 -13.91 20.70 -32.37
N PRO A 239 -13.00 21.23 -33.21
CA PRO A 239 -11.56 20.95 -33.24
C PRO A 239 -10.66 21.90 -32.42
N GLU A 240 -11.14 23.02 -31.88
CA GLU A 240 -10.28 24.03 -31.23
C GLU A 240 -9.74 23.59 -29.85
N GLY A 241 -10.30 22.54 -29.28
CA GLY A 241 -9.68 21.69 -28.25
C GLY A 241 -9.70 20.23 -28.69
N TYR A 242 -8.65 19.48 -28.36
CA TYR A 242 -8.56 18.07 -28.73
C TYR A 242 -8.22 17.16 -27.55
N TRP A 243 -6.94 16.96 -27.21
CA TRP A 243 -6.54 16.03 -26.14
C TRP A 243 -5.12 16.31 -25.58
N VAL A 244 -4.76 15.61 -24.50
CA VAL A 244 -3.43 15.51 -23.90
C VAL A 244 -3.07 14.06 -23.55
N ALA A 245 -1.87 13.62 -23.92
CA ALA A 245 -1.37 12.28 -23.60
C ALA A 245 -0.84 12.20 -22.14
N PRO A 246 -0.58 11.00 -21.59
CA PRO A 246 -0.02 10.85 -20.24
C PRO A 246 1.27 11.65 -19.95
N GLY A 247 2.02 12.02 -21.00
CA GLY A 247 3.19 12.90 -20.92
C GLY A 247 2.86 14.30 -20.40
N GLY A 248 1.95 15.02 -21.05
CA GLY A 248 1.64 16.42 -20.73
C GLY A 248 1.05 16.58 -19.32
N LEU A 249 0.28 15.60 -18.84
CA LEU A 249 -0.26 15.61 -17.47
C LEU A 249 0.70 15.10 -16.39
N LYS A 250 1.80 14.39 -16.73
CA LYS A 250 2.76 13.84 -15.75
C LYS A 250 3.34 14.94 -14.84
N GLY A 251 3.64 16.11 -15.40
CA GLY A 251 4.15 17.27 -14.66
C GLY A 251 3.14 17.78 -13.62
N VAL A 252 1.89 17.99 -14.03
CA VAL A 252 0.81 18.46 -13.15
C VAL A 252 0.52 17.45 -12.03
N VAL A 253 0.41 16.16 -12.35
CA VAL A 253 0.20 15.12 -11.33
C VAL A 253 1.36 15.06 -10.34
N LYS A 254 2.62 15.19 -10.81
CA LYS A 254 3.81 15.26 -9.93
C LYS A 254 3.75 16.49 -9.01
N LYS A 255 3.33 17.65 -9.51
CA LYS A 255 3.20 18.90 -8.73
C LYS A 255 2.30 18.72 -7.51
N TYR A 256 1.14 18.07 -7.66
CA TYR A 256 0.21 17.87 -6.54
C TYR A 256 0.57 16.71 -5.62
N LEU A 257 1.12 15.61 -6.15
CA LEU A 257 1.29 14.35 -5.42
C LEU A 257 2.75 14.03 -5.06
N GLY A 258 3.70 14.91 -5.40
CA GLY A 258 5.15 14.73 -5.27
C GLY A 258 5.77 13.75 -6.28
N LYS A 259 4.93 12.89 -6.87
CA LYS A 259 5.32 11.82 -7.79
C LYS A 259 4.20 11.55 -8.80
N ALA A 260 4.60 11.08 -9.98
CA ALA A 260 3.71 10.62 -11.04
C ALA A 260 4.40 9.50 -11.81
N LYS A 261 3.65 8.47 -12.21
CA LYS A 261 4.12 7.32 -12.98
C LYS A 261 3.20 7.11 -14.16
N ILE A 262 3.72 7.37 -15.37
CA ILE A 262 3.11 6.86 -16.60
C ILE A 262 3.13 5.33 -16.53
N MET A 263 1.99 4.74 -16.84
CA MET A 263 1.75 3.29 -16.85
C MET A 263 1.26 2.80 -18.22
N THR A 264 1.48 3.59 -19.28
CA THR A 264 1.31 3.15 -20.67
C THR A 264 2.00 1.80 -20.90
N GLY A 265 1.28 0.84 -21.48
CA GLY A 265 1.79 -0.52 -21.75
C GLY A 265 1.91 -1.46 -20.55
N TYR A 266 1.58 -1.03 -19.32
CA TYR A 266 1.56 -1.94 -18.17
C TYR A 266 0.34 -2.87 -18.22
N GLY A 267 0.55 -4.18 -18.05
CA GLY A 267 -0.57 -5.14 -18.01
C GLY A 267 -1.58 -4.88 -16.88
N LEU A 268 -2.84 -5.26 -17.10
CA LEU A 268 -3.99 -4.98 -16.21
C LEU A 268 -3.79 -5.42 -14.75
N SER A 269 -2.91 -6.38 -14.47
CA SER A 269 -2.51 -6.78 -13.11
C SER A 269 -1.85 -5.64 -12.32
N ALA A 270 -0.98 -4.85 -12.96
CA ALA A 270 -0.33 -3.69 -12.33
C ALA A 270 -1.31 -2.53 -12.09
N ILE A 271 -2.26 -2.34 -13.01
CA ILE A 271 -3.38 -1.40 -12.83
C ILE A 271 -4.23 -1.80 -11.62
N LYS A 272 -4.66 -3.07 -11.56
CA LYS A 272 -5.40 -3.62 -10.40
C LYS A 272 -4.59 -3.51 -9.10
N ASN A 273 -3.26 -3.64 -9.14
CA ASN A 273 -2.40 -3.41 -7.97
C ASN A 273 -2.42 -1.96 -7.46
N LYS A 274 -2.36 -0.95 -8.33
CA LYS A 274 -2.52 0.47 -7.94
C LYS A 274 -3.87 0.71 -7.26
N LEU A 275 -4.95 0.25 -7.91
CA LEU A 275 -6.32 0.40 -7.41
C LEU A 275 -6.49 -0.25 -6.03
N LEU A 276 -5.91 -1.44 -5.82
CA LEU A 276 -5.92 -2.16 -4.54
C LEU A 276 -5.25 -1.36 -3.41
N HIS A 277 -4.18 -0.61 -3.71
CA HIS A 277 -3.52 0.28 -2.76
C HIS A 277 -4.17 1.67 -2.65
N SER A 278 -5.39 1.84 -3.16
CA SER A 278 -6.12 3.12 -3.21
C SER A 278 -5.41 4.24 -3.99
N HIS A 279 -4.51 3.89 -4.92
CA HIS A 279 -4.02 4.81 -5.95
C HIS A 279 -4.90 4.65 -7.18
N LEU A 280 -5.61 5.71 -7.57
CA LEU A 280 -6.43 5.67 -8.79
C LEU A 280 -5.53 5.68 -10.02
N VAL A 281 -6.10 5.31 -11.16
CA VAL A 281 -5.40 5.30 -12.46
C VAL A 281 -6.27 6.03 -13.46
N VAL A 282 -5.73 7.09 -14.06
CA VAL A 282 -6.32 7.69 -15.26
C VAL A 282 -5.93 6.82 -16.45
N VAL A 283 -6.89 6.46 -17.29
CA VAL A 283 -6.68 5.64 -18.49
C VAL A 283 -7.37 6.31 -19.67
N TRP A 284 -6.76 6.22 -20.84
CA TRP A 284 -7.33 6.72 -22.09
C TRP A 284 -7.89 5.55 -22.89
N VAL A 285 -8.98 5.76 -23.61
CA VAL A 285 -9.71 4.73 -24.37
C VAL A 285 -10.21 5.31 -25.69
N ASN A 286 -10.32 4.46 -26.70
CA ASN A 286 -10.82 4.81 -28.04
C ASN A 286 -12.07 3.97 -28.34
N GLY A 287 -13.13 4.61 -28.83
CA GLY A 287 -14.42 3.99 -29.15
C GLY A 287 -15.43 3.90 -28.00
N MET A 288 -15.15 4.54 -26.85
CA MET A 288 -16.13 4.68 -25.75
C MET A 288 -16.89 6.00 -25.90
N ASP A 289 -18.20 5.99 -25.60
CA ASP A 289 -19.12 7.13 -25.68
C ASP A 289 -19.15 7.84 -27.06
N GLY A 290 -18.71 7.13 -28.11
CA GLY A 290 -18.60 7.65 -29.48
C GLY A 290 -17.28 8.35 -29.82
N PHE A 291 -16.37 8.54 -28.85
CA PHE A 291 -15.13 9.30 -29.05
C PHE A 291 -13.97 8.48 -29.60
N SER A 292 -13.16 9.10 -30.45
CA SER A 292 -11.86 8.57 -30.90
C SER A 292 -10.78 8.61 -29.80
N ASN A 293 -10.91 9.50 -28.81
CA ASN A 293 -10.15 9.47 -27.56
C ASN A 293 -11.02 9.99 -26.41
N HIS A 294 -11.01 9.28 -25.28
CA HIS A 294 -11.67 9.67 -24.03
C HIS A 294 -10.85 9.19 -22.84
N ALA A 295 -10.94 9.85 -21.69
CA ALA A 295 -10.18 9.49 -20.49
C ALA A 295 -11.05 9.29 -19.25
N LEU A 296 -10.81 8.18 -18.56
CA LEU A 296 -11.59 7.69 -17.43
C LEU A 296 -10.73 7.63 -16.17
N THR A 297 -11.35 7.72 -14.99
CA THR A 297 -10.66 7.39 -13.72
C THR A 297 -11.07 6.00 -13.25
N LEU A 298 -10.18 5.02 -13.35
CA LEU A 298 -10.41 3.72 -12.73
C LEU A 298 -10.43 3.86 -11.20
N THR A 299 -11.48 3.35 -10.57
CA THR A 299 -11.71 3.39 -9.13
C THR A 299 -11.64 2.02 -8.47
N GLY A 300 -11.71 0.93 -9.23
CA GLY A 300 -11.67 -0.40 -8.62
C GLY A 300 -11.80 -1.57 -9.58
N TYR A 301 -11.89 -2.76 -8.99
CA TYR A 301 -12.18 -4.01 -9.70
C TYR A 301 -12.78 -5.03 -8.74
N HIS A 302 -13.57 -5.96 -9.27
CA HIS A 302 -13.98 -7.18 -8.58
C HIS A 302 -14.28 -8.27 -9.59
N ASN A 303 -13.72 -9.47 -9.39
CA ASN A 303 -13.75 -10.56 -10.37
C ASN A 303 -13.26 -10.05 -11.74
N GLN A 304 -14.10 -10.19 -12.78
CA GLN A 304 -13.82 -9.69 -14.13
C GLN A 304 -14.27 -8.24 -14.35
N GLN A 305 -14.98 -7.59 -13.43
CA GLN A 305 -15.43 -6.20 -13.59
C GLN A 305 -14.36 -5.20 -13.15
N LEU A 306 -14.30 -4.06 -13.85
CA LEU A 306 -13.63 -2.83 -13.43
C LEU A 306 -14.68 -1.79 -13.04
N TYR A 307 -14.36 -0.94 -12.08
CA TYR A 307 -15.16 0.22 -11.67
C TYR A 307 -14.44 1.50 -12.09
N TYR A 308 -15.18 2.47 -12.60
CA TYR A 308 -14.62 3.75 -13.04
C TYR A 308 -15.59 4.91 -12.81
N ASN A 309 -15.02 6.11 -12.78
CA ASN A 309 -15.74 7.37 -12.84
C ASN A 309 -15.50 7.97 -14.23
N ASP A 310 -16.57 8.38 -14.90
CA ASP A 310 -16.54 8.96 -16.23
C ASP A 310 -16.71 10.50 -16.17
N PRO A 311 -15.73 11.28 -16.68
CA PRO A 311 -15.85 12.73 -16.83
C PRO A 311 -16.95 13.22 -17.78
N TRP A 312 -17.35 12.43 -18.79
CA TRP A 312 -18.27 12.90 -19.83
C TRP A 312 -19.73 12.91 -19.37
N THR A 313 -20.24 11.77 -18.90
CA THR A 313 -21.58 11.64 -18.30
C THR A 313 -21.62 12.13 -16.84
N GLY A 314 -20.47 12.26 -16.19
CA GLY A 314 -20.38 12.51 -14.75
C GLY A 314 -20.78 11.31 -13.88
N ALA A 315 -21.02 10.12 -14.48
CA ALA A 315 -21.51 8.94 -13.78
C ALA A 315 -20.41 8.08 -13.15
N LYS A 316 -20.82 7.15 -12.28
CA LYS A 316 -19.97 6.06 -11.78
C LYS A 316 -20.44 4.77 -12.42
N ALA A 317 -19.56 4.11 -13.16
CA ALA A 317 -19.90 2.99 -14.02
C ALA A 317 -19.03 1.75 -13.74
N GLN A 318 -19.39 0.65 -14.41
CA GLN A 318 -18.61 -0.59 -14.41
C GLN A 318 -18.56 -1.18 -15.82
N ILE A 319 -17.49 -1.90 -16.13
CA ILE A 319 -17.25 -2.53 -17.44
C ILE A 319 -16.53 -3.87 -17.24
N SER A 320 -16.69 -4.82 -18.14
CA SER A 320 -15.91 -6.06 -18.10
C SER A 320 -14.44 -5.78 -18.44
N SER A 321 -13.53 -6.55 -17.84
CA SER A 321 -12.08 -6.42 -18.11
C SER A 321 -11.76 -6.66 -19.58
N VAL A 322 -12.54 -7.49 -20.29
CA VAL A 322 -12.40 -7.77 -21.72
C VAL A 322 -12.79 -6.55 -22.55
N ALA A 323 -14.00 -6.01 -22.36
CA ALA A 323 -14.48 -4.85 -23.10
C ALA A 323 -13.60 -3.61 -22.84
N PHE A 324 -13.21 -3.37 -21.59
CA PHE A 324 -12.24 -2.33 -21.25
C PHE A 324 -10.92 -2.51 -21.99
N THR A 325 -10.35 -3.72 -21.98
CA THR A 325 -9.05 -3.97 -22.65
C THR A 325 -9.16 -3.76 -24.16
N SER A 326 -10.31 -4.03 -24.78
CA SER A 326 -10.55 -3.75 -26.21
C SER A 326 -10.61 -2.26 -26.54
N TYR A 327 -11.18 -1.41 -25.67
CA TYR A 327 -11.15 0.04 -25.88
C TYR A 327 -9.80 0.68 -25.50
N TRP A 328 -9.11 0.08 -24.53
CA TRP A 328 -7.81 0.54 -24.02
C TRP A 328 -6.64 0.19 -24.96
N SER A 329 -6.70 -0.95 -25.66
CA SER A 329 -5.70 -1.35 -26.65
C SER A 329 -5.68 -0.44 -27.87
N ARG A 330 -6.87 -0.02 -28.35
CA ARG A 330 -7.06 0.93 -29.46
C ARG A 330 -6.39 2.29 -29.19
N ASP A 331 -6.28 2.68 -27.92
CA ASP A 331 -5.57 3.91 -27.50
C ASP A 331 -4.14 3.64 -26.99
N GLY A 332 -3.52 2.54 -27.41
CA GLY A 332 -2.12 2.23 -27.10
C GLY A 332 -1.85 1.94 -25.62
N TYR A 333 -2.83 1.41 -24.89
CA TYR A 333 -2.75 1.06 -23.47
C TYR A 333 -2.30 2.22 -22.54
N ARG A 334 -2.62 3.47 -22.90
CA ARG A 334 -2.20 4.67 -22.16
C ARG A 334 -2.78 4.74 -20.74
N ALA A 335 -1.94 5.03 -19.76
CA ALA A 335 -2.34 5.16 -18.35
C ALA A 335 -1.40 6.06 -17.53
N LEU A 336 -1.93 6.66 -16.46
CA LEU A 336 -1.20 7.55 -15.53
C LEU A 336 -1.68 7.33 -14.09
N SER A 337 -0.73 7.22 -13.15
CA SER A 337 -0.98 7.07 -11.71
C SER A 337 0.17 7.71 -10.90
N TYR A 338 0.27 7.41 -9.60
CA TYR A 338 1.28 7.94 -8.65
C TYR A 338 1.75 6.88 -7.65
#